data_AF-A0A1C6E825-F1
#
_entry.id   AF-A0A1C6E825-F1
#
_cell.length_a   1.000
_cell.length_b   1.000
_cell.length_c   1.000
_cell.angle_alpha   90.00
_cell.angle_beta   90.00
_cell.angle_gamma   90.00
#
_symmetry.space_group_name_H-M   'P 1'
#
loop_
_entity.id
_entity.type
_entity.pdbx_description
1 polymer ?
#
loop_
_entity_poly.entity_id
_entity_poly.type
_entity_poly.pdbx_seq_one_letter_code
_entity_poly.pdbx_strand_id
1 'polypeptide(L)'
;MSKNIRITEPSAEMLGKIIRAREAIAAQKPRYIKCPYCQHNSIVVYEDTRGHVETKCKKCGKVTVFDVLSMRKIVFRLRPKEN
;
A
#
# COMPACT_ATOMS: atom_id res chain seq x y z
N MET A 1 5.82 16.56 -18.95
CA MET A 1 6.53 17.37 -17.94
C MET A 1 7.08 16.44 -16.87
N SER A 2 8.36 16.09 -16.97
CA SER A 2 9.05 15.30 -15.94
C SER A 2 9.22 16.18 -14.71
N LYS A 3 8.37 15.99 -13.68
CA LYS A 3 8.58 16.64 -12.39
C LYS A 3 9.98 16.22 -11.93
N ASN A 4 10.88 17.18 -11.71
CA ASN A 4 12.17 16.95 -11.07
C ASN A 4 11.92 16.41 -9.66
N ILE A 5 11.77 15.09 -9.54
CA ILE A 5 11.62 14.40 -8.27
C ILE A 5 13.01 14.44 -7.63
N ARG A 6 13.19 15.37 -6.71
CA ARG A 6 14.39 15.42 -5.86
C ARG A 6 14.35 14.17 -4.99
N ILE A 7 15.17 13.18 -5.34
CA ILE A 7 15.40 12.01 -4.50
C ILE A 7 16.39 12.46 -3.43
N THR A 8 15.89 12.71 -2.22
CA THR A 8 16.70 13.07 -1.06
C THR A 8 16.78 11.89 -0.12
N GLU A 9 17.96 11.62 0.41
CA GLU A 9 18.14 10.62 1.45
C GLU A 9 17.41 11.04 2.74
N PRO A 10 16.81 10.10 3.49
CA PRO A 10 16.14 10.39 4.74
C PRO A 10 17.14 10.89 5.80
N SER A 11 16.68 11.79 6.67
CA SER A 11 17.49 12.26 7.81
C SER A 11 17.75 11.12 8.80
N ALA A 12 18.78 11.27 9.64
CA ALA A 12 19.10 10.30 10.70
C ALA A 12 17.91 10.06 11.65
N GLU A 13 17.15 11.10 11.98
CA GLU A 13 15.93 10.97 12.79
C GLU A 13 14.87 10.11 12.08
N MET A 14 14.64 10.35 10.78
CA MET A 14 13.67 9.59 9.99
C MET A 14 14.12 8.13 9.83
N LEU A 15 15.42 7.88 9.62
CA LEU A 15 15.99 6.53 9.63
C LEU A 15 15.74 5.80 10.96
N GLY A 16 15.95 6.49 12.10
CA GLY A 16 15.65 5.94 13.41
C GLY A 16 14.17 5.53 13.57
N LYS A 17 13.25 6.35 13.06
CA LYS A 17 11.80 6.02 13.04
C LYS A 17 11.49 4.81 12.14
N ILE A 18 12.15 4.69 10.98
CA ILE A 18 12.00 3.54 10.08
C ILE A 18 12.47 2.25 10.75
N ILE A 19 13.60 2.28 11.47
CA ILE A 19 14.14 1.12 12.19
C ILE A 19 13.16 0.65 13.26
N ARG A 20 12.70 1.55 14.13
CA ARG A 20 11.72 1.22 15.18
C ARG A 20 10.41 0.67 14.61
N ALA A 21 9.94 1.24 13.50
CA ALA A 21 8.75 0.74 12.83
C ALA A 21 8.95 -0.70 12.32
N ARG A 22 10.12 -1.02 11.74
CA ARG A 22 10.46 -2.38 11.30
C ARG A 22 10.51 -3.39 12.45
N GLU A 23 11.05 -2.99 13.60
CA GLU A 23 11.08 -3.82 14.80
C GLU A 23 9.66 -4.09 15.33
N ALA A 24 8.80 -3.07 15.36
CA ALA A 24 7.42 -3.19 15.85
C ALA A 24 6.55 -4.14 15.01
N ILE A 25 6.81 -4.25 13.71
CA ILE A 25 6.08 -5.16 12.80
C ILE A 25 6.75 -6.52 12.63
N ALA A 26 7.95 -6.75 13.19
CA ALA A 26 8.74 -7.94 12.93
C ALA A 26 8.02 -9.25 13.30
N ALA A 27 7.18 -9.21 14.33
CA ALA A 27 6.35 -10.34 14.77
C ALA A 27 4.94 -10.36 14.15
N GLN A 28 4.55 -9.33 13.40
CA GLN A 28 3.20 -9.19 12.85
C GLN A 28 3.08 -9.87 11.49
N LYS A 29 1.88 -10.38 11.17
CA LYS A 29 1.63 -10.98 9.85
C LYS A 29 1.31 -9.92 8.80
N PRO A 30 2.11 -9.81 7.71
CA PRO A 30 1.79 -8.90 6.63
C PRO A 30 0.62 -9.43 5.79
N ARG A 31 -0.23 -8.50 5.32
CA ARG A 31 -1.29 -8.78 4.35
C ARG A 31 -1.10 -7.92 3.11
N TYR A 32 -1.17 -8.55 1.95
CA TYR A 32 -1.07 -7.88 0.66
C TYR A 32 -2.47 -7.49 0.17
N ILE A 33 -2.69 -6.19 -0.05
CA ILE A 33 -3.90 -5.69 -0.70
C ILE A 33 -3.63 -5.60 -2.20
N LYS A 34 -4.45 -6.28 -2.98
CA LYS A 34 -4.37 -6.28 -4.44
C LYS A 34 -5.05 -5.04 -5.03
N CYS A 35 -4.49 -4.54 -6.12
CA CYS A 35 -5.13 -3.52 -6.94
C CYS A 35 -6.42 -4.08 -7.56
N PRO A 36 -7.57 -3.39 -7.40
CA PRO A 36 -8.85 -3.87 -7.92
C PRO A 36 -8.88 -3.98 -9.45
N TYR A 37 -7.98 -3.28 -10.14
CA TYR A 37 -8.00 -3.19 -11.60
C TYR A 37 -7.09 -4.18 -12.31
N CYS A 38 -5.95 -4.53 -11.72
CA CYS A 38 -4.94 -5.38 -12.37
C CYS A 38 -4.44 -6.52 -11.49
N GLN A 39 -5.01 -6.67 -10.27
CA GLN A 39 -4.66 -7.67 -9.27
C GLN A 39 -3.20 -7.70 -8.78
N HIS A 40 -2.36 -6.77 -9.24
CA HIS A 40 -1.00 -6.61 -8.72
C HIS A 40 -1.06 -6.16 -7.26
N ASN A 41 -0.10 -6.61 -6.45
CA ASN A 41 0.02 -6.18 -5.06
C ASN A 41 0.20 -4.65 -5.01
N SER A 42 -0.77 -3.96 -4.43
CA SER A 42 -0.79 -2.50 -4.39
C SER A 42 -0.06 -2.00 -3.15
N ILE A 43 -0.41 -2.53 -1.98
CA ILE A 43 0.20 -2.18 -0.67
C ILE A 43 0.28 -3.40 0.24
N VAL A 44 1.18 -3.32 1.21
CA VAL A 44 1.28 -4.25 2.34
C VAL A 44 0.75 -3.53 3.57
N VAL A 45 -0.10 -4.19 4.33
CA VAL A 45 -0.64 -3.70 5.61
C VAL A 45 -0.38 -4.73 6.70
N TYR A 46 -0.15 -4.29 7.92
CA TYR A 46 0.08 -5.15 9.08
C TYR A 46 -1.17 -5.24 9.95
N GLU A 47 -1.13 -6.07 10.99
CA GLU A 47 -2.29 -6.39 11.82
C GLU A 47 -2.81 -5.18 12.61
N ASP A 48 -1.90 -4.30 13.01
CA ASP A 48 -2.15 -3.05 13.70
C ASP A 48 -2.66 -1.90 12.81
N THR A 49 -2.65 -2.08 11.48
CA THR A 49 -3.02 -1.01 10.54
C THR A 49 -4.53 -0.78 10.53
N ARG A 50 -4.95 0.47 10.78
CA ARG A 50 -6.35 0.90 10.80
C ARG A 50 -6.55 2.16 9.95
N GLY A 51 -7.79 2.38 9.49
CA GLY A 51 -8.18 3.57 8.74
C GLY A 51 -8.12 3.43 7.22
N HIS A 52 -8.01 4.58 6.55
CA HIS A 52 -8.04 4.69 5.09
C HIS A 52 -6.63 4.89 4.53
N VAL A 53 -6.28 4.18 3.47
CA VAL A 53 -5.00 4.30 2.77
C VAL A 53 -5.25 4.56 1.30
N GLU A 54 -4.77 5.69 0.79
CA GLU A 54 -4.69 5.94 -0.64
C GLU A 54 -3.36 5.45 -1.19
N THR A 55 -3.39 4.72 -2.30
CA THR A 55 -2.18 4.23 -2.95
C THR A 55 -2.32 4.22 -4.46
N LYS A 56 -1.20 4.43 -5.14
CA LYS A 56 -1.06 4.29 -6.58
C LYS A 56 -0.52 2.91 -6.91
N CYS A 57 -1.22 2.16 -7.75
CA CYS A 57 -0.74 0.87 -8.21
C CYS A 57 0.53 1.03 -9.06
N LYS A 58 1.61 0.35 -8.66
CA LYS A 58 2.91 0.37 -9.37
C LYS A 58 2.85 -0.22 -10.78
N LYS A 59 1.85 -1.08 -11.06
CA LYS A 59 1.68 -1.73 -12.36
C LYS A 59 0.81 -0.92 -13.34
N CYS A 60 -0.42 -0.57 -12.94
CA CYS A 60 -1.37 0.11 -13.83
C CYS A 60 -1.50 1.62 -13.62
N GLY A 61 -0.83 2.18 -12.60
CA GLY A 61 -0.82 3.62 -12.32
C GLY A 61 -2.12 4.20 -11.73
N LYS A 62 -3.18 3.41 -11.59
CA LYS A 62 -4.44 3.86 -10.99
C LYS A 62 -4.29 4.11 -9.49
N VAL A 63 -4.90 5.19 -9.03
CA VAL A 63 -4.98 5.57 -7.60
C VAL A 63 -6.25 4.97 -7.01
N THR A 64 -6.17 4.44 -5.79
CA THR A 64 -7.30 3.81 -5.11
C THR A 64 -7.20 4.04 -3.62
N VAL A 65 -8.34 4.33 -2.99
CA VAL A 65 -8.49 4.42 -1.54
C VAL A 65 -9.00 3.08 -1.02
N PHE A 66 -8.31 2.54 -0.01
CA PHE A 66 -8.69 1.31 0.68
C PHE A 66 -9.07 1.62 2.13
N ASP A 67 -10.24 1.17 2.56
CA ASP A 67 -10.52 0.99 3.98
C ASP A 67 -9.92 -0.35 4.42
N VAL A 68 -8.86 -0.29 5.23
CA VAL A 68 -8.04 -1.45 5.59
C VAL A 68 -8.85 -2.50 6.38
N LEU A 69 -9.86 -2.08 7.14
CA LEU A 69 -10.69 -2.96 7.97
C LEU A 69 -11.92 -3.43 7.20
N SER A 70 -12.71 -2.52 6.65
CA SER A 70 -13.98 -2.84 6.00
C SER A 70 -13.77 -3.62 4.70
N MET A 71 -12.67 -3.36 3.97
CA MET A 71 -12.35 -4.07 2.73
C MET A 71 -11.47 -5.32 2.95
N ARG A 72 -11.28 -5.75 4.21
CA ARG A 72 -10.45 -6.93 4.55
C ARG A 72 -10.95 -8.23 3.90
N LYS A 73 -12.27 -8.37 3.76
CA LYS A 73 -12.94 -9.59 3.26
C LYS A 73 -13.49 -9.47 1.85
N ILE A 74 -13.28 -8.33 1.18
CA ILE A 74 -13.81 -8.13 -0.18
C ILE A 74 -13.01 -9.00 -1.14
N VAL A 75 -13.63 -10.09 -1.60
CA VAL A 75 -13.15 -10.86 -2.73
C VAL A 75 -13.39 -10.00 -3.96
N PHE A 76 -12.32 -9.43 -4.52
CA PHE A 76 -12.38 -8.72 -5.80
C PHE A 76 -12.75 -9.71 -6.91
N ARG A 77 -14.05 -9.96 -7.08
CA ARG A 77 -14.59 -10.59 -8.29
C ARG A 77 -14.47 -9.57 -9.40
N LEU A 78 -13.51 -9.76 -10.31
CA LEU A 78 -13.44 -8.95 -11.52
C LEU A 78 -14.75 -9.12 -12.30
N ARG A 79 -15.46 -8.03 -12.56
CA ARG A 79 -16.31 -7.99 -13.75
C ARG A 79 -15.37 -7.91 -14.96
N PRO A 80 -15.55 -8.75 -15.99
CA PRO A 80 -14.79 -8.59 -17.23
C PRO A 80 -15.01 -7.18 -17.77
N LYS A 81 -13.95 -6.57 -18.31
CA LYS A 81 -14.10 -5.35 -19.11
C LYS A 81 -14.99 -5.69 -20.30
N GLU A 82 -16.14 -5.04 -20.41
CA GLU A 82 -16.88 -4.98 -21.68
C GLU A 82 -16.01 -4.21 -22.68
N ASN A 83 -15.83 -4.82 -23.87
CA ASN A 83 -15.00 -4.32 -24.97
C ASN A 83 -15.63 -3.09 -25.63
#